data_AF-A0A8H3UGD9-F1
#
_entry.id   AF-A0A8H3UGD9-F1
#
_cell.length_a   1.000
_cell.length_b   1.000
_cell.length_c   1.000
_cell.angle_alpha   90.00
_cell.angle_beta   90.00
_cell.angle_gamma   90.00
#
_symmetry.space_group_name_H-M   'P 1'
#
loop_
_entity.id
_entity.type
_entity.pdbx_description
1 polymer ?
#
loop_
_entity_poly.entity_id
_entity_poly.type
_entity_poly.pdbx_seq_one_letter_code
_entity_poly.pdbx_strand_id
1 'polypeptide(L)'
;MLKIWSMKQKQQQADNADAAAGKKKKVTAAQLRVQKDLSELSLGSTMKTNFPNPDDILNFTLTIEPDEGMYKGGRFSFTFAINQNFPHEPPKVLCQQKIYHPNIDLEGKVCLNILREDWKPVLNLNAVIVGLQFLFLEPNASDPLNKTAAEDLKSNREGFKRNVRTAMAGGS
;
A
#
# COMPACT_ATOMS: atom_id res chain seq x y z
N MET A 1 -22.59 38.06 -7.84
CA MET A 1 -22.62 37.21 -6.62
C MET A 1 -23.84 36.28 -6.49
N LEU A 2 -24.99 36.55 -7.13
CA LEU A 2 -26.21 35.72 -7.03
C LEU A 2 -26.11 34.30 -7.67
N LYS A 3 -25.25 34.10 -8.68
CA LYS A 3 -25.11 32.80 -9.37
C LYS A 3 -24.48 31.70 -8.49
N ILE A 4 -23.56 32.05 -7.59
CA ILE A 4 -22.82 31.08 -6.77
C ILE A 4 -23.71 30.49 -5.66
N TRP A 5 -24.57 31.31 -5.06
CA TRP A 5 -25.50 30.85 -4.02
C TRP A 5 -26.61 29.96 -4.58
N SER A 6 -27.11 30.28 -5.78
CA SER A 6 -28.10 29.46 -6.49
C SER A 6 -27.55 28.08 -6.90
N MET A 7 -26.28 28.01 -7.31
CA MET A 7 -25.62 26.74 -7.61
C MET A 7 -25.41 25.90 -6.36
N LYS A 8 -25.05 26.51 -5.23
CA LYS A 8 -24.85 25.82 -3.95
C LYS A 8 -26.17 25.26 -3.40
N GLN A 9 -27.27 25.99 -3.55
CA GLN A 9 -28.62 25.51 -3.18
C GLN A 9 -29.11 24.39 -4.10
N LYS A 10 -28.86 24.47 -5.41
CA LYS A 10 -29.20 23.39 -6.35
C LYS A 10 -28.36 22.13 -6.09
N GLN A 11 -27.08 22.29 -5.74
CA GLN A 11 -26.22 21.19 -5.34
C GLN A 11 -26.71 20.54 -4.04
N GLN A 12 -27.02 21.33 -3.01
CA GLN A 12 -27.57 20.83 -1.74
C GLN A 12 -28.93 20.14 -1.90
N GLN A 13 -29.80 20.65 -2.78
CA GLN A 13 -31.08 20.00 -3.09
C GLN A 13 -30.91 18.71 -3.88
N ALA A 14 -29.95 18.64 -4.80
CA ALA A 14 -29.61 17.42 -5.52
C ALA A 14 -29.00 16.36 -4.59
N ASP A 15 -28.09 16.77 -3.70
CA ASP A 15 -27.45 15.89 -2.72
C ASP A 15 -28.47 15.34 -1.70
N ASN A 16 -29.44 16.16 -1.25
CA ASN A 16 -30.52 15.72 -0.36
C ASN A 16 -31.54 14.81 -1.07
N ALA A 17 -31.81 15.03 -2.36
CA ALA A 17 -32.70 14.16 -3.15
C ALA A 17 -32.05 12.81 -3.46
N ASP A 18 -30.73 12.78 -3.68
CA ASP A 18 -29.95 11.56 -3.88
C ASP A 18 -29.77 10.75 -2.58
N ALA A 19 -29.88 11.39 -1.40
CA ALA A 19 -29.92 10.70 -0.11
C ALA A 19 -31.30 10.06 0.19
N ALA A 20 -32.40 10.66 -0.31
CA ALA A 20 -33.77 10.21 -0.04
C ALA A 20 -34.24 9.08 -0.98
N ALA A 21 -33.70 9.00 -2.20
CA ALA A 21 -33.91 7.89 -3.12
C ALA A 21 -32.64 7.05 -3.13
N GLY A 22 -32.65 5.82 -2.61
CA GLY A 22 -31.50 4.91 -2.53
C GLY A 22 -30.84 4.60 -3.88
N LYS A 23 -30.20 5.59 -4.50
CA LYS A 23 -29.53 5.53 -5.79
C LYS A 23 -28.19 4.85 -5.59
N LYS A 24 -27.91 3.89 -6.47
CA LYS A 24 -26.59 3.26 -6.60
C LYS A 24 -25.53 4.36 -6.62
N LYS A 25 -24.55 4.29 -5.70
CA LYS A 25 -23.42 5.24 -5.65
C LYS A 25 -22.79 5.32 -7.04
N LYS A 26 -22.63 6.54 -7.57
CA LYS A 26 -21.92 6.75 -8.84
C LYS A 26 -20.48 6.24 -8.69
N VAL A 27 -20.06 5.37 -9.59
CA VAL A 27 -18.70 4.83 -9.60
C VAL A 27 -17.73 5.96 -9.97
N THR A 28 -16.70 6.16 -9.16
CA THR A 28 -15.70 7.22 -9.39
C THR A 28 -14.63 6.77 -10.38
N ALA A 29 -13.91 7.71 -10.99
CA ALA A 29 -12.79 7.38 -11.90
C ALA A 29 -11.71 6.53 -11.19
N ALA A 30 -11.41 6.85 -9.92
CA ALA A 30 -10.53 6.05 -9.08
C ALA A 30 -11.05 4.62 -8.92
N GLN A 31 -12.34 4.42 -8.63
CA GLN A 31 -12.94 3.09 -8.52
C GLN A 31 -12.86 2.31 -9.85
N LEU A 32 -13.19 2.93 -10.98
CA LEU A 32 -13.06 2.28 -12.29
C LEU A 32 -11.62 1.86 -12.57
N ARG A 33 -10.66 2.71 -12.23
CA ARG A 33 -9.24 2.42 -12.40
C ARG A 33 -8.77 1.29 -11.49
N VAL A 34 -9.17 1.29 -10.21
CA VAL A 34 -8.86 0.20 -9.27
C VAL A 34 -9.49 -1.11 -9.72
N GLN A 35 -10.75 -1.11 -10.18
CA GLN A 35 -11.39 -2.32 -10.72
C GLN A 35 -10.57 -2.93 -11.86
N LYS A 36 -10.08 -2.08 -12.78
CA LYS A 36 -9.20 -2.52 -13.86
C LYS A 36 -7.91 -3.11 -13.32
N ASP A 37 -7.20 -2.37 -12.47
CA ASP A 37 -5.93 -2.82 -11.88
C ASP A 37 -6.10 -4.16 -11.12
N LEU A 38 -7.19 -4.34 -10.37
CA LEU A 38 -7.53 -5.56 -9.65
C LEU A 38 -7.82 -6.75 -10.59
N SER A 39 -8.50 -6.50 -11.71
CA SER A 39 -8.78 -7.55 -12.71
C SER A 39 -7.54 -8.04 -13.44
N GLU A 40 -6.48 -7.23 -13.46
CA GLU A 40 -5.19 -7.53 -14.10
C GLU A 40 -4.12 -7.97 -13.07
N LEU A 41 -4.47 -8.12 -11.80
CA LEU A 41 -3.53 -8.55 -10.77
C LEU A 41 -3.00 -9.96 -11.05
N SER A 42 -1.67 -10.08 -11.03
CA SER A 42 -0.97 -11.36 -11.14
C SER A 42 -0.17 -11.59 -9.86
N LEU A 43 -0.80 -12.23 -8.88
CA LEU A 43 -0.16 -12.53 -7.61
C LEU A 43 0.59 -13.87 -7.70
N GLY A 44 1.86 -13.86 -7.29
CA GLY A 44 2.60 -15.09 -7.03
C GLY A 44 2.06 -15.84 -5.81
N SER A 45 2.52 -17.07 -5.60
CA SER A 45 2.07 -17.94 -4.50
C SER A 45 2.38 -17.39 -3.10
N THR A 46 3.34 -16.47 -2.99
CA THR A 46 3.75 -15.81 -1.73
C THR A 46 2.83 -14.65 -1.33
N MET A 47 1.83 -14.30 -2.14
CA MET A 47 1.04 -13.08 -1.96
C MET A 47 -0.46 -13.35 -1.94
N LYS A 48 -1.17 -12.68 -1.05
CA LYS A 48 -2.62 -12.78 -0.93
C LYS A 48 -3.26 -11.44 -0.59
N THR A 49 -4.28 -11.05 -1.35
CA THR A 49 -5.12 -9.88 -1.03
C THR A 49 -6.33 -10.29 -0.20
N ASN A 50 -6.76 -9.42 0.70
CA ASN A 50 -7.97 -9.55 1.51
C ASN A 50 -8.76 -8.25 1.49
N PHE A 51 -10.05 -8.33 1.13
CA PHE A 51 -10.99 -7.20 1.09
C PHE A 51 -11.99 -7.37 2.23
N PRO A 52 -11.84 -6.65 3.36
CA PRO A 52 -12.73 -6.81 4.52
C PRO A 52 -14.18 -6.45 4.20
N ASN A 53 -14.39 -5.52 3.27
CA ASN A 53 -15.69 -5.14 2.75
C ASN A 53 -15.69 -5.35 1.22
N PRO A 54 -16.51 -6.27 0.68
CA PRO A 54 -16.61 -6.49 -0.77
C PRO A 54 -17.06 -5.27 -1.57
N ASP A 55 -17.79 -4.34 -0.94
CA ASP A 55 -18.25 -3.09 -1.58
C ASP A 55 -17.19 -1.98 -1.54
N ASP A 56 -16.08 -2.19 -0.83
CA ASP A 56 -14.98 -1.24 -0.71
C ASP A 56 -13.67 -1.85 -1.22
N ILE A 57 -13.49 -1.76 -2.54
CA ILE A 57 -12.27 -2.20 -3.22
C ILE A 57 -11.10 -1.21 -3.05
N LEU A 58 -11.34 -0.01 -2.49
CA LEU A 58 -10.31 1.01 -2.33
C LEU A 58 -9.47 0.80 -1.07
N ASN A 59 -9.96 -0.04 -0.14
CA ASN A 59 -9.29 -0.38 1.10
C ASN A 59 -9.16 -1.90 1.23
N PHE A 60 -7.93 -2.39 1.19
CA PHE A 60 -7.66 -3.82 1.30
C PHE A 60 -6.33 -4.08 1.99
N THR A 61 -6.09 -5.34 2.35
CA THR A 61 -4.82 -5.80 2.91
C THR A 61 -4.12 -6.71 1.92
N LEU A 62 -2.81 -6.55 1.77
CA LEU A 62 -1.91 -7.50 1.11
C LEU A 62 -1.11 -8.23 2.18
N THR A 63 -1.11 -9.55 2.15
CA THR A 63 -0.16 -10.38 2.91
C THR A 63 0.93 -10.90 1.97
N ILE A 64 2.18 -10.77 2.39
CA ILE A 64 3.37 -11.31 1.72
C ILE A 64 4.04 -12.31 2.66
N GLU A 65 4.27 -13.53 2.18
CA GLU A 65 4.97 -14.62 2.87
C GLU A 65 6.20 -15.02 2.03
N PRO A 66 7.36 -14.36 2.20
CA PRO A 66 8.55 -14.68 1.41
C PRO A 66 8.99 -16.13 1.61
N ASP A 67 9.27 -16.82 0.51
CA ASP A 67 9.74 -18.22 0.47
C ASP A 67 11.25 -18.34 0.24
N GLU A 68 11.92 -17.21 0.01
CA GLU A 68 13.36 -17.07 -0.14
C GLU A 68 13.89 -15.77 0.50
N GLY A 69 15.20 -15.52 0.37
CA GLY A 69 15.84 -14.34 0.92
C GLY A 69 15.96 -14.34 2.46
N MET A 70 16.23 -13.17 3.03
CA MET A 70 16.51 -13.02 4.46
C MET A 70 15.24 -13.09 5.32
N TYR A 71 14.10 -12.75 4.72
CA TYR A 71 12.78 -12.71 5.35
C TYR A 71 11.98 -13.98 5.13
N LYS A 72 12.60 -15.04 4.61
CA LYS A 72 11.99 -16.34 4.38
C LYS A 72 11.28 -16.86 5.63
N GLY A 73 10.03 -17.29 5.48
CA GLY A 73 9.19 -17.84 6.55
C GLY A 73 8.54 -16.78 7.44
N GLY A 74 8.78 -15.49 7.18
CA GLY A 74 8.02 -14.40 7.76
C GLY A 74 6.64 -14.23 7.09
N ARG A 75 5.75 -13.48 7.75
CA ARG A 75 4.44 -13.10 7.24
C ARG A 75 4.23 -11.62 7.48
N PHE A 76 4.02 -10.86 6.41
CA PHE A 76 3.95 -9.40 6.47
C PHE A 76 2.68 -8.89 5.81
N SER A 77 1.81 -8.26 6.61
CA SER A 77 0.59 -7.64 6.12
C SER A 77 0.75 -6.14 5.92
N PHE A 78 0.21 -5.63 4.81
CA PHE A 78 0.22 -4.22 4.42
C PHE A 78 -1.20 -3.75 4.14
N THR A 79 -1.60 -2.61 4.70
CA THR A 79 -2.85 -1.95 4.32
C THR A 79 -2.63 -1.11 3.08
N PHE A 80 -3.60 -1.15 2.18
CA PHE A 80 -3.73 -0.26 1.03
C PHE A 80 -4.94 0.62 1.26
N ALA A 81 -4.76 1.93 1.14
CA ALA A 81 -5.83 2.92 1.16
C ALA A 81 -5.71 3.82 -0.07
N ILE A 82 -6.67 3.70 -0.98
CA ILE A 82 -6.69 4.40 -2.26
C ILE A 82 -7.68 5.56 -2.19
N ASN A 83 -7.21 6.77 -2.46
CA ASN A 83 -8.06 7.96 -2.43
C ASN A 83 -8.71 8.24 -3.81
N GLN A 84 -9.56 9.27 -3.87
CA GLN A 84 -10.30 9.62 -5.09
C GLN A 84 -9.43 10.25 -6.19
N ASN A 85 -8.18 10.63 -5.89
CA ASN A 85 -7.25 11.19 -6.85
C ASN A 85 -6.45 10.11 -7.60
N PHE A 86 -6.60 8.83 -7.24
CA PHE A 86 -5.98 7.73 -7.97
C PHE A 86 -6.45 7.71 -9.44
N PRO A 87 -5.54 7.55 -10.43
CA PRO A 87 -4.13 7.19 -10.34
C PRO A 87 -3.15 8.38 -10.33
N HIS A 88 -3.62 9.62 -10.19
CA HIS A 88 -2.72 10.79 -10.11
C HIS A 88 -1.90 10.80 -8.82
N GLU A 89 -2.48 10.32 -7.73
CA GLU A 89 -1.79 10.03 -6.47
C GLU A 89 -1.63 8.52 -6.27
N PRO A 90 -0.51 8.06 -5.67
CA PRO A 90 -0.30 6.65 -5.36
C PRO A 90 -1.23 6.16 -4.24
N PRO A 91 -1.43 4.83 -4.10
CA PRO A 91 -2.05 4.28 -2.91
C PRO A 91 -1.22 4.61 -1.65
N LYS A 92 -1.89 4.86 -0.52
CA LYS A 92 -1.22 4.90 0.77
C LYS A 92 -1.03 3.47 1.27
N VAL A 93 0.22 3.08 1.52
CA VAL A 93 0.57 1.73 1.98
C VAL A 93 1.25 1.80 3.35
N LEU A 94 0.79 0.97 4.30
CA LEU A 94 1.40 0.84 5.63
C LEU A 94 1.59 -0.62 6.01
N CYS A 95 2.77 -0.96 6.52
CA CYS A 95 3.07 -2.24 7.14
C CYS A 95 2.35 -2.33 8.50
N GLN A 96 1.63 -3.42 8.76
CA GLN A 96 0.84 -3.57 9.98
C GLN A 96 1.65 -4.02 11.20
N GLN A 97 2.72 -4.78 10.97
CA GLN A 97 3.59 -5.31 12.01
C GLN A 97 4.90 -4.52 12.09
N LYS A 98 5.48 -4.45 13.29
CA LYS A 98 6.86 -4.01 13.48
C LYS A 98 7.79 -5.02 12.81
N ILE A 99 8.76 -4.52 12.06
CA ILE A 99 9.70 -5.35 11.32
C ILE A 99 11.09 -4.71 11.36
N TYR A 100 12.11 -5.55 11.48
CA TYR A 100 13.49 -5.14 11.30
C TYR A 100 13.84 -5.10 9.81
N HIS A 101 13.63 -3.95 9.18
CA HIS A 101 13.82 -3.76 7.73
C HIS A 101 14.35 -2.36 7.40
N PRO A 102 15.36 -2.19 6.52
CA PRO A 102 15.93 -0.89 6.18
C PRO A 102 14.88 0.13 5.68
N ASN A 103 13.96 -0.32 4.84
CA ASN A 103 12.96 0.52 4.17
C ASN A 103 11.58 0.59 4.88
N ILE A 104 11.44 0.07 6.10
CA ILE A 104 10.18 0.14 6.85
C ILE A 104 10.48 0.66 8.27
N ASP A 105 9.75 1.68 8.73
CA ASP A 105 9.91 2.19 10.09
C ASP A 105 9.00 1.48 11.11
N LEU A 106 9.14 1.88 12.38
CA LEU A 106 8.37 1.33 13.50
C LEU A 106 6.88 1.75 13.49
N GLU A 107 6.51 2.76 12.70
CA GLU A 107 5.12 3.19 12.46
C GLU A 107 4.49 2.50 11.24
N GLY A 108 5.26 1.64 10.55
CA GLY A 108 4.83 0.90 9.38
C GLY A 108 4.93 1.68 8.07
N LYS A 109 5.53 2.89 8.05
CA LYS A 109 5.74 3.61 6.79
C LYS A 109 6.74 2.86 5.94
N VAL A 110 6.46 2.81 4.65
CA VAL A 110 7.30 2.13 3.65
C VAL A 110 8.04 3.17 2.81
N CYS A 111 9.34 2.95 2.60
CA CYS A 111 10.13 3.66 1.60
C CYS A 111 10.23 2.81 0.34
N LEU A 112 9.33 3.07 -0.59
CA LEU A 112 9.32 2.52 -1.94
C LEU A 112 9.16 3.72 -2.88
N ASN A 113 10.13 3.94 -3.76
CA ASN A 113 10.21 5.12 -4.64
C ASN A 113 8.93 5.35 -5.46
N ILE A 114 8.33 4.27 -5.98
CA ILE A 114 7.07 4.33 -6.74
C ILE A 114 5.84 4.67 -5.90
N LEU A 115 5.94 4.77 -4.57
CA LEU A 115 4.89 5.33 -3.72
C LEU A 115 5.09 6.83 -3.45
N ARG A 116 6.12 7.45 -4.06
CA ARG A 116 6.57 8.82 -3.81
C ARG A 116 6.99 9.50 -5.11
N GLU A 117 8.27 9.84 -5.25
CA GLU A 117 8.84 10.62 -6.35
C GLU A 117 8.71 9.96 -7.74
N ASP A 118 8.76 8.62 -7.77
CA ASP A 118 8.72 7.86 -9.02
C ASP A 118 7.32 7.37 -9.38
N TRP A 119 6.29 7.75 -8.59
CA TRP A 119 4.91 7.47 -8.96
C TRP A 119 4.55 8.17 -10.27
N LYS A 120 3.96 7.40 -11.18
CA LYS A 120 3.37 7.90 -12.42
C LYS A 120 1.99 7.26 -12.59
N PRO A 121 0.98 7.98 -13.13
CA PRO A 121 -0.36 7.43 -13.34
C PRO A 121 -0.43 6.19 -14.24
N VAL A 122 0.65 5.90 -14.99
CA VAL A 122 0.79 4.69 -15.81
C VAL A 122 1.10 3.43 -14.98
N LEU A 123 1.64 3.59 -13.76
CA LEU A 123 1.85 2.49 -12.83
C LEU A 123 0.51 2.01 -12.29
N ASN A 124 0.45 0.73 -11.94
CA ASN A 124 -0.76 0.06 -11.43
C ASN A 124 -0.50 -0.60 -10.07
N LEU A 125 -1.56 -1.14 -9.46
CA LEU A 125 -1.45 -1.85 -8.18
C LEU A 125 -0.49 -3.05 -8.24
N ASN A 126 -0.40 -3.73 -9.39
CA ASN A 126 0.54 -4.84 -9.56
C ASN A 126 2.00 -4.38 -9.40
N ALA A 127 2.37 -3.24 -9.99
CA ALA A 127 3.72 -2.66 -9.84
C ALA A 127 4.06 -2.36 -8.37
N VAL A 128 3.10 -1.82 -7.61
CA VAL A 128 3.28 -1.57 -6.18
C VAL A 128 3.46 -2.87 -5.39
N ILE A 129 2.60 -3.87 -5.64
CA ILE A 129 2.65 -5.17 -4.96
C ILE A 129 3.98 -5.89 -5.23
N VAL A 130 4.42 -5.92 -6.49
CA VAL A 130 5.73 -6.49 -6.86
C VAL A 130 6.87 -5.71 -6.24
N GLY A 131 6.78 -4.37 -6.20
CA GLY A 131 7.77 -3.52 -5.52
C GLY A 131 7.89 -3.83 -4.03
N LEU A 132 6.76 -4.05 -3.33
CA LEU A 132 6.76 -4.47 -1.93
C LEU A 132 7.42 -5.84 -1.73
N GLN A 133 7.10 -6.83 -2.59
CA GLN A 133 7.76 -8.14 -2.55
C GLN A 133 9.26 -8.02 -2.77
N PHE A 134 9.69 -7.15 -3.70
CA PHE A 134 11.10 -6.96 -4.02
C PHE A 134 11.90 -6.37 -2.84
N LEU A 135 11.30 -5.51 -2.01
CA LEU A 135 11.96 -5.02 -0.79
C LEU A 135 12.40 -6.15 0.15
N PHE A 136 11.66 -7.26 0.22
CA PHE A 136 12.04 -8.42 1.03
C PHE A 136 13.13 -9.30 0.40
N LEU A 137 13.29 -9.23 -0.92
CA LEU A 137 14.33 -9.97 -1.63
C LEU A 137 15.64 -9.19 -1.61
N GLU A 138 15.57 -7.91 -1.96
CA GLU A 138 16.71 -6.99 -2.05
C GLU A 138 16.43 -5.70 -1.26
N PRO A 139 16.62 -5.71 0.08
CA PRO A 139 16.46 -4.51 0.89
C PRO A 139 17.44 -3.41 0.48
N ASN A 140 16.99 -2.17 0.47
CA ASN A 140 17.78 -1.03 0.00
C ASN A 140 18.32 -0.19 1.18
N ALA A 141 19.64 -0.10 1.31
CA ALA A 141 20.30 0.68 2.36
C ALA A 141 20.67 2.13 1.95
N SER A 142 20.28 2.59 0.76
CA SER A 142 20.63 3.91 0.22
C SER A 142 19.74 5.02 0.75
N ASP A 143 18.44 4.76 0.91
CA ASP A 143 17.47 5.67 1.53
C ASP A 143 16.64 4.96 2.63
N PRO A 144 17.26 4.70 3.80
CA PRO A 144 16.63 3.88 4.82
C PRO A 144 15.75 4.70 5.77
N LEU A 145 14.61 4.11 6.14
CA LEU A 145 13.80 4.57 7.27
C LEU A 145 14.34 4.03 8.59
N ASN A 146 14.89 2.81 8.58
CA ASN A 146 15.57 2.21 9.72
C ASN A 146 17.09 2.24 9.47
N LYS A 147 17.76 3.26 10.02
CA LYS A 147 19.19 3.49 9.83
C LYS A 147 20.04 2.34 10.41
N THR A 148 19.65 1.78 11.55
CA THR A 148 20.35 0.66 12.18
C THR A 148 20.32 -0.57 11.29
N ALA A 149 19.14 -0.93 10.78
CA ALA A 149 18.98 -2.05 9.84
C ALA A 149 19.80 -1.86 8.55
N ALA A 150 19.86 -0.63 8.04
CA ALA A 150 20.64 -0.30 6.86
C ALA A 150 22.16 -0.40 7.10
N GLU A 151 22.63 0.06 8.26
CA GLU A 151 24.05 -0.03 8.63
C GLU A 151 24.48 -1.49 8.83
N ASP A 152 23.67 -2.30 9.52
CA ASP A 152 23.92 -3.73 9.69
C ASP A 152 23.99 -4.45 8.34
N LEU A 153 23.08 -4.10 7.41
CA LEU A 153 23.08 -4.68 6.06
C LEU A 153 24.35 -4.33 5.27
N LYS A 154 24.86 -3.10 5.40
CA LYS A 154 26.09 -2.63 4.73
C LYS A 154 27.35 -3.22 5.35
N SER A 155 27.43 -3.22 6.68
CA SER A 155 28.65 -3.55 7.42
C SER A 155 28.82 -5.04 7.69
N ASN A 156 27.72 -5.77 7.92
CA ASN A 156 27.74 -7.19 8.29
C ASN A 156 26.47 -7.92 7.85
N ARG A 157 26.41 -8.31 6.57
CA ARG A 157 25.26 -8.99 5.97
C ARG A 157 24.81 -10.24 6.73
N GLU A 158 25.74 -11.04 7.26
CA GLU A 158 25.39 -12.23 8.07
C GLU A 158 24.86 -11.85 9.45
N GLY A 159 25.39 -10.78 10.06
CA GLY A 159 24.85 -10.19 11.29
C GLY A 159 23.42 -9.70 11.08
N PHE A 160 23.19 -8.92 10.03
CA PHE A 160 21.86 -8.47 9.64
C PHE A 160 20.88 -9.64 9.46
N LYS A 161 21.28 -10.70 8.75
CA LYS A 161 20.46 -11.91 8.57
C LYS A 161 20.11 -12.60 9.89
N ARG A 162 21.02 -12.62 10.87
CA ARG A 162 20.72 -13.12 12.22
C ARG A 162 19.72 -12.21 12.93
N ASN A 163 19.90 -10.90 12.87
CA ASN A 163 19.02 -9.92 13.50
C ASN A 163 17.60 -9.99 12.93
N VAL A 164 17.45 -10.15 11.61
CA VAL A 164 16.16 -10.37 10.93
C VAL A 164 15.46 -11.62 11.50
N ARG A 165 16.17 -12.75 11.61
CA ARG A 165 15.59 -13.99 12.17
C ARG A 165 15.16 -13.84 13.62
N THR A 166 16.00 -13.20 14.44
CA THR A 166 15.69 -12.94 15.86
C THR A 166 14.44 -12.06 15.98
N ALA A 167 14.35 -10.98 15.20
CA ALA A 167 13.21 -10.09 15.20
C ALA A 167 11.91 -10.79 14.73
N MET A 168 11.98 -11.62 13.69
CA MET A 168 10.82 -12.40 13.23
C MET A 168 10.34 -13.42 14.26
N ALA A 169 11.22 -13.90 15.14
CA ALA A 169 10.86 -14.79 16.25
C ALA A 169 10.33 -14.04 17.50
N GLY A 170 10.15 -12.72 17.43
CA GLY A 170 9.70 -11.89 18.55
C GLY A 170 10.80 -11.47 19.51
N GLY A 171 12.07 -11.64 19.14
CA GLY A 171 13.21 -11.09 19.89
C GLY A 171 13.24 -9.57 19.80
N SER A 172 13.65 -8.91 20.89
CA SER A 172 13.82 -7.45 21.00
C SER A 172 15.12 -6.97 20.37
#